data_AF-A0A4R5CKZ3-F1
#
_entry.id   AF-A0A4R5CKZ3-F1
#
_cell.length_a   1.000
_cell.length_b   1.000
_cell.length_c   1.000
_cell.angle_alpha   90.00
_cell.angle_beta   90.00
_cell.angle_gamma   90.00
#
_symmetry.space_group_name_H-M   'P 1'
#
loop_
_entity.id
_entity.type
_entity.pdbx_description
1 polymer ?
#
loop_
_entity_poly.entity_id
_entity_poly.type
_entity_poly.pdbx_seq_one_letter_code
_entity_poly.pdbx_strand_id
1 'polypeptide(L)'
;MTGKEILKNFYKLTYQHYHLTIADFELQVDDDFWTNDEIIDQLRGDAILIALPKINELLEAFTEAKTGADYLVDEYQPLENVELIDFAHDDFRKRNRAFSYSDGEFGYLALSKLLMINPLSSIDETSQDYRTLVDFISTAVVNTEDDKITTLLSHIETANVNWGVLIHKIVHHQTSLSIYSYLYYRELLQGGKIDLNPNLNFTHAHGATAVLNPNTHYEQYFEVFDIINELNHATDTITRFLKLYHIIEYLVYRRELVEIEQKARNNRTFIREIHSFTGKGQSDSELNILKRNFKKIFDAEILADAFQLNPLTPQEGLFLRTYWGIDIPPATNRFNQRDIVSITNLIYRIRNSIVHNKESEFHITTSNTDDYADVLNLIKKFMTILEKQILDKISADVPVISYQSQHIELY
;
A
#
# COMPACT_ATOMS: atom_id res chain seq x y z
N MET A 1 -4.03 34.20 -23.60
CA MET A 1 -4.61 33.18 -24.49
C MET A 1 -5.88 32.68 -23.82
N THR A 2 -6.94 32.46 -24.59
CA THR A 2 -8.14 31.80 -24.05
C THR A 2 -7.87 30.30 -23.84
N GLY A 3 -8.67 29.63 -22.99
CA GLY A 3 -8.55 28.17 -22.84
C GLY A 3 -8.77 27.42 -24.16
N LYS A 4 -9.62 27.94 -25.05
CA LYS A 4 -9.81 27.38 -26.40
C LYS A 4 -8.51 27.40 -27.22
N GLU A 5 -7.81 28.52 -27.26
CA GLU A 5 -6.53 28.64 -27.97
C GLU A 5 -5.45 27.73 -27.38
N ILE A 6 -5.42 27.61 -26.05
CA ILE A 6 -4.49 26.73 -25.34
C ILE A 6 -4.70 25.27 -25.74
N LEU A 7 -5.95 24.79 -25.72
CA LEU A 7 -6.25 23.40 -26.09
C LEU A 7 -5.90 23.12 -27.56
N LYS A 8 -6.15 24.07 -28.46
CA LYS A 8 -5.71 23.94 -29.86
C LYS A 8 -4.20 23.76 -30.00
N ASN A 9 -3.41 24.54 -29.29
CA ASN A 9 -1.96 24.38 -29.28
C ASN A 9 -1.55 23.02 -28.68
N PHE A 10 -2.18 22.60 -27.58
CA PHE A 10 -1.95 21.27 -27.01
C PHE A 10 -2.27 20.13 -28.02
N TYR A 11 -3.35 20.25 -28.78
CA TYR A 11 -3.71 19.28 -29.83
C TYR A 11 -2.72 19.28 -30.99
N LYS A 12 -2.22 20.44 -31.42
CA LYS A 12 -1.14 20.52 -32.43
C LYS A 12 0.16 19.90 -31.94
N LEU A 13 0.54 20.14 -30.68
CA LEU A 13 1.71 19.50 -30.08
C LEU A 13 1.54 17.99 -30.03
N THR A 14 0.35 17.49 -29.67
CA THR A 14 0.03 16.07 -29.71
C THR A 14 0.16 15.50 -31.13
N TYR A 15 -0.42 16.18 -32.12
CA TYR A 15 -0.34 15.82 -33.53
C TYR A 15 1.11 15.72 -34.03
N GLN A 16 1.93 16.72 -33.70
CA GLN A 16 3.34 16.77 -34.09
C GLN A 16 4.20 15.72 -33.37
N HIS A 17 4.01 15.56 -32.05
CA HIS A 17 4.77 14.62 -31.21
C HIS A 17 4.59 13.18 -31.66
N TYR A 18 3.36 12.80 -32.01
CA TYR A 18 3.03 11.44 -32.47
C TYR A 18 3.13 11.27 -33.98
N HIS A 19 3.58 12.29 -34.72
CA HIS A 19 3.73 12.27 -36.18
C HIS A 19 2.48 11.78 -36.91
N LEU A 20 1.31 12.28 -36.49
CA LEU A 20 0.03 11.84 -37.03
C LEU A 20 -0.14 12.30 -38.48
N THR A 21 -0.97 11.58 -39.24
CA THR A 21 -1.10 11.78 -40.70
C THR A 21 -2.46 12.32 -41.12
N ILE A 22 -3.07 13.13 -40.26
CA ILE A 22 -4.34 13.81 -40.54
C ILE A 22 -4.09 14.95 -41.53
N ALA A 23 -4.75 14.90 -42.68
CA ALA A 23 -4.59 15.88 -43.75
C ALA A 23 -5.10 17.26 -43.31
N ASP A 24 -4.34 18.30 -43.66
CA ASP A 24 -4.64 19.70 -43.37
C ASP A 24 -4.91 20.01 -41.88
N PHE A 25 -4.46 19.16 -40.94
CA PHE A 25 -4.80 19.26 -39.52
C PHE A 25 -4.57 20.66 -38.93
N GLU A 26 -3.36 21.20 -39.09
CA GLU A 26 -3.03 22.52 -38.54
C GLU A 26 -3.91 23.62 -39.15
N LEU A 27 -4.17 23.56 -40.46
CA LEU A 27 -5.05 24.51 -41.16
C LEU A 27 -6.49 24.43 -40.62
N GLN A 28 -7.02 23.21 -40.44
CA GLN A 28 -8.38 23.02 -39.91
C GLN A 28 -8.51 23.53 -38.47
N VAL A 29 -7.45 23.39 -37.67
CA VAL A 29 -7.40 23.89 -36.28
C VAL A 29 -7.24 25.41 -36.23
N ASP A 30 -6.37 25.98 -37.06
CA ASP A 30 -6.06 27.43 -37.10
C ASP A 30 -7.20 28.27 -37.65
N ASP A 31 -7.88 27.79 -38.68
CA ASP A 31 -8.99 28.51 -39.32
C ASP A 31 -10.34 28.30 -38.59
N ASP A 32 -10.31 27.70 -37.38
CA ASP A 32 -11.50 27.43 -36.56
C ASP A 32 -12.56 26.55 -37.26
N PHE A 33 -12.17 25.72 -38.25
CA PHE A 33 -13.09 24.82 -38.95
C PHE A 33 -13.58 23.67 -38.08
N TRP A 34 -12.77 23.24 -37.12
CA TRP A 34 -13.14 22.22 -36.13
C TRP A 34 -13.32 22.84 -34.74
N THR A 35 -14.39 22.39 -34.07
CA THR A 35 -14.60 22.51 -32.62
C THR A 35 -13.56 21.68 -31.86
N ASN A 36 -13.39 21.90 -30.55
CA ASN A 36 -12.40 21.11 -29.79
C ASN A 36 -12.77 19.62 -29.77
N ASP A 37 -14.05 19.30 -29.69
CA ASP A 37 -14.54 17.92 -29.72
C ASP A 37 -14.28 17.26 -31.08
N GLU A 38 -14.47 17.98 -32.20
CA GLU A 38 -14.13 17.48 -33.52
C GLU A 38 -12.62 17.25 -33.68
N ILE A 39 -11.76 18.14 -33.15
CA ILE A 39 -10.31 17.94 -33.15
C ILE A 39 -9.94 16.66 -32.38
N ILE A 40 -10.52 16.48 -31.19
CA ILE A 40 -10.31 15.27 -30.37
C ILE A 40 -10.74 14.03 -31.15
N ASP A 41 -11.90 14.05 -31.80
CA ASP A 41 -12.39 12.91 -32.59
C ASP A 41 -11.46 12.57 -33.76
N GLN A 42 -10.92 13.58 -34.46
CA GLN A 42 -9.94 13.36 -35.53
C GLN A 42 -8.64 12.75 -34.99
N LEU A 43 -8.10 13.30 -33.89
CA LEU A 43 -6.89 12.77 -33.24
C LEU A 43 -7.09 11.32 -32.79
N ARG A 44 -8.18 11.05 -32.07
CA ARG A 44 -8.49 9.71 -31.54
C ARG A 44 -8.82 8.69 -32.61
N GLY A 45 -9.22 9.14 -33.80
CA GLY A 45 -9.46 8.29 -34.97
C GLY A 45 -8.19 7.85 -35.70
N ASP A 46 -7.04 8.48 -35.44
CA ASP A 46 -5.76 8.10 -36.03
C ASP A 46 -5.26 6.75 -35.46
N ALA A 47 -4.78 5.87 -36.33
CA ALA A 47 -4.36 4.53 -35.97
C ALA A 47 -3.23 4.51 -34.91
N ILE A 48 -2.35 5.53 -34.89
CA ILE A 48 -1.28 5.65 -33.91
C ILE A 48 -1.88 5.88 -32.51
N LEU A 49 -2.80 6.83 -32.37
CA LEU A 49 -3.41 7.13 -31.07
C LEU A 49 -4.40 6.06 -30.61
N ILE A 50 -5.04 5.32 -31.52
CA ILE A 50 -5.82 4.12 -31.17
C ILE A 50 -4.93 3.07 -30.49
N ALA A 51 -3.67 2.94 -30.92
CA ALA A 51 -2.70 2.02 -30.32
C ALA A 51 -2.14 2.53 -28.98
N LEU A 52 -2.41 3.78 -28.60
CA LEU A 52 -1.95 4.42 -27.36
C LEU A 52 -3.15 4.75 -26.44
N PRO A 53 -3.75 3.74 -25.78
CA PRO A 53 -5.04 3.90 -25.09
C PRO A 53 -5.01 4.98 -24.01
N LYS A 54 -3.90 5.18 -23.30
CA LYS A 54 -3.80 6.22 -22.27
C LYS A 54 -3.78 7.64 -22.82
N ILE A 55 -3.14 7.86 -23.97
CA ILE A 55 -3.19 9.15 -24.66
C ILE A 55 -4.57 9.38 -25.25
N ASN A 56 -5.18 8.33 -25.82
CA ASN A 56 -6.55 8.38 -26.33
C ASN A 56 -7.56 8.76 -25.23
N GLU A 57 -7.48 8.12 -24.06
CA GLU A 57 -8.31 8.42 -22.89
C GLU A 57 -8.03 9.82 -22.33
N LEU A 58 -6.77 10.27 -22.32
CA LEU A 58 -6.38 11.61 -21.88
C LEU A 58 -7.03 12.69 -22.74
N LEU A 59 -7.00 12.55 -24.07
CA LEU A 59 -7.64 13.51 -24.98
C LEU A 59 -9.14 13.63 -24.72
N GLU A 60 -9.81 12.52 -24.42
CA GLU A 60 -11.24 12.53 -24.07
C GLU A 60 -11.54 13.25 -22.74
N ALA A 61 -10.55 13.47 -21.87
CA ALA A 61 -10.71 14.30 -20.68
C ALA A 61 -10.81 15.80 -21.01
N PHE A 62 -10.36 16.23 -22.19
CA PHE A 62 -10.32 17.63 -22.62
C PHE A 62 -11.44 18.02 -23.59
N THR A 63 -12.52 17.22 -23.65
CA THR A 63 -13.72 17.63 -24.39
C THR A 63 -14.32 18.91 -23.81
N GLU A 64 -15.05 19.67 -24.63
CA GLU A 64 -15.65 20.94 -24.21
C GLU A 64 -16.59 20.74 -23.01
N ALA A 65 -17.32 19.62 -23.00
CA ALA A 65 -18.22 19.25 -21.92
C ALA A 65 -17.52 18.99 -20.57
N LYS A 66 -16.24 18.57 -20.57
CA LYS A 66 -15.47 18.26 -19.36
C LYS A 66 -14.54 19.37 -18.90
N THR A 67 -14.21 20.29 -19.80
CA THR A 67 -13.26 21.38 -19.56
C THR A 67 -13.89 22.58 -18.87
N GLY A 68 -15.18 22.81 -19.12
CA GLY A 68 -15.91 23.94 -18.55
C GLY A 68 -15.95 25.15 -19.48
N ALA A 69 -17.13 25.76 -19.57
CA ALA A 69 -17.35 26.91 -20.45
C ALA A 69 -16.49 28.12 -20.04
N ASP A 70 -16.32 28.33 -18.73
CA ASP A 70 -15.57 29.47 -18.19
C ASP A 70 -14.10 29.42 -18.63
N TYR A 71 -13.45 28.26 -18.50
CA TYR A 71 -12.05 28.09 -18.94
C TYR A 71 -11.90 28.33 -20.45
N LEU A 72 -12.83 27.84 -21.27
CA LEU A 72 -12.72 27.96 -22.73
C LEU A 72 -12.82 29.41 -23.22
N VAL A 73 -13.57 30.25 -22.51
CA VAL A 73 -13.85 31.64 -22.90
C VAL A 73 -12.92 32.63 -22.21
N ASP A 74 -12.59 32.41 -20.95
CA ASP A 74 -11.81 33.35 -20.15
C ASP A 74 -10.35 33.36 -20.58
N GLU A 75 -9.71 34.53 -20.43
CA GLU A 75 -8.27 34.65 -20.61
C GLU A 75 -7.54 33.92 -19.49
N TYR A 76 -6.75 32.90 -19.86
CA TYR A 76 -5.88 32.22 -18.91
C TYR A 76 -4.68 33.11 -18.59
N GLN A 77 -4.47 33.35 -17.30
CA GLN A 77 -3.27 34.00 -16.79
C GLN A 77 -2.24 32.91 -16.47
N PRO A 78 -1.07 32.92 -17.12
CA PRO A 78 -0.03 31.92 -16.86
C PRO A 78 0.39 31.97 -15.40
N LEU A 79 0.63 30.79 -14.85
CA LEU A 79 1.16 30.63 -13.50
C LEU A 79 2.66 30.92 -13.50
N GLU A 80 3.22 31.07 -12.31
CA GLU A 80 4.61 31.50 -12.15
C GLU A 80 5.60 30.51 -12.79
N ASN A 81 5.40 29.21 -12.53
CA ASN A 81 6.26 28.16 -13.08
C ASN A 81 5.55 26.80 -13.05
N VAL A 82 5.98 25.88 -13.92
CA VAL A 82 5.56 24.48 -13.93
C VAL A 82 6.77 23.57 -14.13
N GLU A 83 6.80 22.43 -13.44
CA GLU A 83 7.94 21.51 -13.44
C GLU A 83 7.48 20.06 -13.57
N LEU A 84 8.33 19.24 -14.19
CA LEU A 84 8.24 17.79 -14.12
C LEU A 84 9.27 17.30 -13.09
N ILE A 85 8.80 16.61 -12.06
CA ILE A 85 9.63 16.03 -11.01
C ILE A 85 9.99 14.60 -11.39
N ASP A 86 11.28 14.28 -11.45
CA ASP A 86 11.79 12.91 -11.58
C ASP A 86 12.08 12.29 -10.20
N PHE A 87 11.31 11.28 -9.83
CA PHE A 87 11.49 10.53 -8.58
C PHE A 87 12.63 9.51 -8.62
N ALA A 88 13.29 9.33 -9.78
CA ALA A 88 14.57 8.62 -9.86
C ALA A 88 15.74 9.48 -9.35
N HIS A 89 15.60 10.81 -9.29
CA HIS A 89 16.61 11.69 -8.73
C HIS A 89 16.86 11.38 -7.24
N ASP A 90 18.11 11.49 -6.78
CA ASP A 90 18.51 11.10 -5.42
C ASP A 90 17.71 11.84 -4.33
N ASP A 91 17.37 13.11 -4.58
CA ASP A 91 16.53 13.92 -3.68
C ASP A 91 15.09 13.43 -3.56
N PHE A 92 14.60 12.62 -4.50
CA PHE A 92 13.22 12.13 -4.51
C PHE A 92 13.11 10.61 -4.40
N ARG A 93 14.26 9.91 -4.39
CA ARG A 93 14.32 8.46 -4.35
C ARG A 93 13.51 7.90 -3.17
N LYS A 94 12.62 6.96 -3.46
CA LYS A 94 11.65 6.34 -2.52
C LYS A 94 10.61 7.28 -1.89
N ARG A 95 10.50 8.52 -2.38
CA ARG A 95 9.54 9.51 -1.86
C ARG A 95 8.29 9.64 -2.71
N ASN A 96 8.24 9.00 -3.89
CA ASN A 96 7.08 9.04 -4.77
C ASN A 96 5.83 8.46 -4.10
N ARG A 97 4.77 9.25 -3.99
CA ARG A 97 3.47 8.84 -3.44
C ARG A 97 2.40 9.17 -4.46
N ALA A 98 1.47 8.24 -4.67
CA ALA A 98 0.32 8.44 -5.53
C ALA A 98 -0.70 9.36 -4.86
N PHE A 99 -0.49 10.67 -4.98
CA PHE A 99 -1.44 11.70 -4.55
C PHE A 99 -1.46 12.87 -5.53
N SER A 100 -2.42 13.76 -5.30
CA SER A 100 -2.57 15.02 -6.01
C SER A 100 -3.18 16.00 -5.03
N TYR A 101 -2.69 17.22 -5.04
CA TYR A 101 -3.13 18.28 -4.15
C TYR A 101 -2.80 19.63 -4.77
N SER A 102 -3.67 20.60 -4.57
CA SER A 102 -3.59 21.94 -5.16
C SER A 102 -4.28 22.93 -4.23
N ASP A 103 -3.58 24.00 -3.87
CA ASP A 103 -4.10 25.12 -3.10
C ASP A 103 -3.87 26.45 -3.83
N GLY A 104 -3.93 27.58 -3.13
CA GLY A 104 -3.71 28.90 -3.74
C GLY A 104 -2.25 29.18 -4.13
N GLU A 105 -1.30 28.40 -3.63
CA GLU A 105 0.14 28.65 -3.81
C GLU A 105 0.79 27.63 -4.74
N PHE A 106 0.39 26.36 -4.64
CA PHE A 106 1.01 25.27 -5.38
C PHE A 106 0.00 24.24 -5.86
N GLY A 107 0.42 23.42 -6.81
CA GLY A 107 -0.29 22.22 -7.26
C GLY A 107 0.68 21.08 -7.48
N TYR A 108 0.25 19.85 -7.25
CA TYR A 108 1.03 18.65 -7.51
C TYR A 108 0.12 17.51 -7.96
N LEU A 109 0.58 16.74 -8.94
CA LEU A 109 -0.08 15.53 -9.43
C LEU A 109 0.98 14.46 -9.72
N ALA A 110 0.96 13.37 -8.95
CA ALA A 110 1.79 12.21 -9.25
C ALA A 110 1.28 11.48 -10.49
N LEU A 111 2.15 11.12 -11.44
CA LEU A 111 1.74 10.29 -12.57
C LEU A 111 1.29 8.90 -12.11
N SER A 112 1.86 8.39 -11.01
CA SER A 112 1.38 7.14 -10.42
C SER A 112 -0.09 7.21 -10.00
N LYS A 113 -0.59 8.37 -9.53
CA LYS A 113 -2.01 8.57 -9.23
C LYS A 113 -2.82 8.68 -10.51
N LEU A 114 -2.38 9.50 -11.46
CA LEU A 114 -3.04 9.69 -12.74
C LEU A 114 -3.26 8.36 -13.47
N LEU A 115 -2.25 7.49 -13.49
CA LEU A 115 -2.28 6.19 -14.16
C LEU A 115 -3.15 5.14 -13.44
N MET A 116 -3.48 5.34 -12.16
CA MET A 116 -4.46 4.50 -11.44
C MET A 116 -5.90 4.81 -11.84
N ILE A 117 -6.16 5.97 -12.46
CA ILE A 117 -7.49 6.36 -12.95
C ILE A 117 -7.80 5.53 -14.19
N ASN A 118 -8.92 4.80 -14.14
CA ASN A 118 -9.33 3.89 -15.20
C ASN A 118 -10.86 3.93 -15.41
N PRO A 119 -11.35 4.44 -16.56
CA PRO A 119 -10.58 5.04 -17.66
C PRO A 119 -10.03 6.42 -17.26
N LEU A 120 -8.90 6.83 -17.85
CA LEU A 120 -8.33 8.16 -17.59
C LEU A 120 -9.27 9.29 -18.05
N SER A 121 -10.16 9.00 -19.00
CA SER A 121 -11.23 9.90 -19.44
C SER A 121 -12.27 10.22 -18.35
N SER A 122 -12.23 9.55 -17.19
CA SER A 122 -13.15 9.84 -16.07
C SER A 122 -12.78 11.10 -15.28
N ILE A 123 -11.62 11.71 -15.51
CA ILE A 123 -11.28 13.02 -14.92
C ILE A 123 -12.07 14.13 -15.61
N ASP A 124 -12.47 15.13 -14.83
CA ASP A 124 -13.21 16.31 -15.28
C ASP A 124 -12.84 17.56 -14.46
N GLU A 125 -13.39 18.72 -14.84
CA GLU A 125 -13.20 20.03 -14.19
C GLU A 125 -13.44 20.07 -12.66
N THR A 126 -14.19 19.09 -12.13
CA THR A 126 -14.47 19.01 -10.69
C THR A 126 -13.33 18.35 -9.92
N SER A 127 -12.50 17.56 -10.60
CA SER A 127 -11.38 16.86 -10.00
C SER A 127 -10.13 17.75 -9.87
N GLN A 128 -9.42 17.59 -8.76
CA GLN A 128 -8.16 18.29 -8.52
C GLN A 128 -7.03 17.82 -9.45
N ASP A 129 -7.10 16.55 -9.88
CA ASP A 129 -6.18 15.94 -10.84
C ASP A 129 -6.26 16.66 -12.18
N TYR A 130 -7.48 16.86 -12.70
CA TYR A 130 -7.71 17.59 -13.93
C TYR A 130 -7.26 19.04 -13.83
N ARG A 131 -7.61 19.75 -12.76
CA ARG A 131 -7.21 21.16 -12.58
C ARG A 131 -5.70 21.34 -12.59
N THR A 132 -4.97 20.46 -11.90
CA THR A 132 -3.50 20.51 -11.86
C THR A 132 -2.90 20.21 -13.24
N LEU A 133 -3.51 19.29 -13.99
CA LEU A 133 -3.09 18.96 -15.34
C LEU A 133 -3.37 20.10 -16.34
N VAL A 134 -4.54 20.74 -16.26
CA VAL A 134 -4.87 21.95 -17.03
C VAL A 134 -3.87 23.05 -16.69
N ASP A 135 -3.67 23.36 -15.40
CA ASP A 135 -2.72 24.38 -14.96
C ASP A 135 -1.31 24.16 -15.54
N PHE A 136 -0.86 22.89 -15.60
CA PHE A 136 0.40 22.51 -16.22
C PHE A 136 0.44 22.83 -17.72
N ILE A 137 -0.53 22.27 -18.47
CA ILE A 137 -0.58 22.39 -19.93
C ILE A 137 -0.76 23.84 -20.33
N SER A 138 -1.68 24.56 -19.69
CA SER A 138 -1.98 25.95 -19.97
C SER A 138 -0.79 26.86 -19.74
N THR A 139 -0.10 26.71 -18.61
CA THR A 139 1.10 27.51 -18.32
C THR A 139 2.24 27.17 -19.29
N ALA A 140 2.48 25.89 -19.57
CA ALA A 140 3.52 25.46 -20.50
C ALA A 140 3.25 25.96 -21.94
N VAL A 141 2.01 25.87 -22.43
CA VAL A 141 1.63 26.40 -23.76
C VAL A 141 1.84 27.90 -23.83
N VAL A 142 1.36 28.67 -22.85
CA VAL A 142 1.48 30.14 -22.85
C VAL A 142 2.94 30.57 -22.78
N ASN A 143 3.78 29.81 -22.06
CA ASN A 143 5.21 30.08 -21.93
C ASN A 143 6.05 29.45 -23.06
N THR A 144 5.44 28.79 -24.05
CA THR A 144 6.11 28.12 -25.18
C THR A 144 7.09 27.03 -24.75
N GLU A 145 6.77 26.32 -23.67
CA GLU A 145 7.55 25.21 -23.08
C GLU A 145 7.05 23.85 -23.61
N ASP A 146 7.02 23.71 -24.93
CA ASP A 146 6.47 22.55 -25.64
C ASP A 146 7.17 21.22 -25.27
N ASP A 147 8.44 21.30 -24.88
CA ASP A 147 9.25 20.16 -24.42
C ASP A 147 8.69 19.54 -23.12
N LYS A 148 8.17 20.35 -22.20
CA LYS A 148 7.54 19.86 -20.96
C LYS A 148 6.26 19.08 -21.26
N ILE A 149 5.45 19.56 -22.21
CA ILE A 149 4.20 18.89 -22.61
C ILE A 149 4.50 17.57 -23.30
N THR A 150 5.40 17.57 -24.28
CA THR A 150 5.78 16.34 -25.00
C THR A 150 6.46 15.31 -24.08
N THR A 151 7.26 15.75 -23.12
CA THR A 151 7.83 14.89 -22.07
C THR A 151 6.75 14.28 -21.18
N LEU A 152 5.76 15.06 -20.76
CA LEU A 152 4.61 14.56 -20.01
C LEU A 152 3.83 13.50 -20.80
N LEU A 153 3.54 13.76 -22.08
CA LEU A 153 2.85 12.80 -22.96
C LEU A 153 3.63 11.49 -23.09
N SER A 154 4.95 11.56 -23.33
CA SER A 154 5.83 10.39 -23.37
C SER A 154 5.79 9.57 -22.06
N HIS A 155 5.72 10.23 -20.90
CA HIS A 155 5.62 9.53 -19.61
C HIS A 155 4.24 8.90 -19.36
N ILE A 156 3.16 9.53 -19.83
CA ILE A 156 1.81 8.94 -19.77
C ILE A 156 1.73 7.72 -20.71
N GLU A 157 2.26 7.83 -21.92
CA GLU A 157 2.33 6.75 -22.91
C GLU A 157 3.06 5.52 -22.37
N THR A 158 4.25 5.75 -21.79
CA THR A 158 5.09 4.68 -21.23
C THR A 158 4.66 4.22 -19.84
N ALA A 159 3.55 4.77 -19.31
CA ALA A 159 3.06 4.54 -17.95
C ALA A 159 4.16 4.71 -16.88
N ASN A 160 5.02 5.72 -17.04
CA ASN A 160 6.14 5.94 -16.15
C ASN A 160 5.68 6.58 -14.83
N VAL A 161 5.52 5.74 -13.82
CA VAL A 161 5.06 6.13 -12.49
C VAL A 161 6.04 7.03 -11.73
N ASN A 162 7.32 7.10 -12.14
CA ASN A 162 8.38 7.83 -11.43
C ASN A 162 8.39 9.33 -11.68
N TRP A 163 7.34 9.88 -12.29
CA TRP A 163 7.25 11.30 -12.58
C TRP A 163 6.06 11.94 -11.88
N GLY A 164 6.15 13.25 -11.67
CA GLY A 164 5.06 14.05 -11.17
C GLY A 164 5.06 15.43 -11.81
N VAL A 165 3.90 16.07 -11.80
CA VAL A 165 3.71 17.45 -12.23
C VAL A 165 3.69 18.34 -11.00
N LEU A 166 4.47 19.43 -11.01
CA LEU A 166 4.47 20.45 -9.97
C LEU A 166 4.11 21.81 -10.57
N ILE A 167 3.22 22.53 -9.90
CA ILE A 167 2.71 23.84 -10.29
C ILE A 167 3.09 24.86 -9.22
N HIS A 168 3.59 26.00 -9.67
CA HIS A 168 3.93 27.15 -8.84
C HIS A 168 2.99 28.29 -9.21
N LYS A 169 2.02 28.57 -8.35
CA LYS A 169 1.03 29.64 -8.56
C LYS A 169 1.52 31.00 -8.06
N ILE A 170 2.56 30.97 -7.23
CA ILE A 170 3.23 32.16 -6.67
C ILE A 170 4.74 32.03 -6.80
N VAL A 171 5.43 33.18 -6.78
CA VAL A 171 6.89 33.24 -6.61
C VAL A 171 7.27 32.68 -5.24
N HIS A 172 8.19 31.73 -5.20
CA HIS A 172 8.81 31.24 -3.97
C HIS A 172 10.29 30.89 -4.20
N HIS A 173 11.02 30.66 -3.11
CA HIS A 173 12.45 30.28 -3.14
C HIS A 173 12.73 28.87 -2.59
N GLN A 174 11.69 28.13 -2.23
CA GLN A 174 11.79 26.75 -1.77
C GLN A 174 12.17 25.78 -2.90
N THR A 175 12.83 24.68 -2.56
CA THR A 175 13.12 23.60 -3.52
C THR A 175 11.87 22.80 -3.85
N SER A 176 11.82 22.16 -5.03
CA SER A 176 10.72 21.28 -5.44
C SER A 176 10.45 20.16 -4.43
N LEU A 177 11.50 19.65 -3.76
CA LEU A 177 11.36 18.67 -2.66
C LEU A 177 10.63 19.25 -1.44
N SER A 178 10.93 20.50 -1.07
CA SER A 178 10.29 21.17 0.07
C SER A 178 8.81 21.41 -0.21
N ILE A 179 8.48 21.83 -1.43
CA ILE A 179 7.10 22.05 -1.88
C ILE A 179 6.35 20.71 -1.96
N TYR A 180 6.94 19.69 -2.57
CA TYR A 180 6.38 18.34 -2.59
C TYR A 180 6.05 17.84 -1.18
N SER A 181 6.98 18.01 -0.23
CA SER A 181 6.78 17.59 1.16
C SER A 181 5.67 18.40 1.86
N TYR A 182 5.60 19.71 1.58
CA TYR A 182 4.51 20.56 2.05
C TYR A 182 3.16 20.07 1.51
N LEU A 183 3.02 19.88 0.20
CA LEU A 183 1.77 19.45 -0.43
C LEU A 183 1.35 18.05 0.02
N TYR A 184 2.30 17.14 0.16
CA TYR A 184 2.01 15.81 0.69
C TYR A 184 1.45 15.88 2.12
N TYR A 185 2.08 16.70 2.99
CA TYR A 185 1.57 16.85 4.34
C TYR A 185 0.20 17.54 4.38
N ARG A 186 -0.04 18.52 3.51
CA ARG A 186 -1.35 19.19 3.37
C ARG A 186 -2.46 18.23 2.97
N GLU A 187 -2.20 17.34 2.01
CA GLU A 187 -3.13 16.28 1.62
C GLU A 187 -3.51 15.39 2.82
N LEU A 188 -2.49 14.95 3.58
CA LEU A 188 -2.71 14.12 4.77
C LEU A 188 -3.49 14.85 5.88
N LEU A 189 -3.25 16.15 6.08
CA LEU A 189 -3.97 16.96 7.07
C LEU A 189 -5.48 17.07 6.78
N GLN A 190 -5.90 16.89 5.54
CA GLN A 190 -7.29 16.94 5.13
C GLN A 190 -7.97 15.56 5.19
N GLY A 191 -7.27 14.54 5.68
CA GLY A 191 -7.75 13.15 5.67
C GLY A 191 -7.56 12.45 4.33
N GLY A 192 -6.77 13.06 3.42
CA GLY A 192 -6.30 12.41 2.21
C GLY A 192 -5.55 11.12 2.53
N LYS A 193 -5.67 10.13 1.65
CA LYS A 193 -5.04 8.81 1.82
C LYS A 193 -4.26 8.46 0.56
N ILE A 194 -3.10 7.83 0.75
CA ILE A 194 -2.35 7.24 -0.35
C ILE A 194 -2.99 5.91 -0.71
N ASP A 195 -3.26 5.71 -2.00
CA ASP A 195 -3.81 4.45 -2.48
C ASP A 195 -2.86 3.29 -2.19
N LEU A 196 -3.43 2.19 -1.70
CA LEU A 196 -2.68 0.99 -1.38
C LEU A 196 -2.19 0.34 -2.67
N ASN A 197 -0.91 -0.04 -2.70
CA ASN A 197 -0.40 -0.87 -3.79
C ASN A 197 -1.25 -2.15 -3.87
N PRO A 198 -1.84 -2.51 -5.03
CA PRO A 198 -2.71 -3.68 -5.18
C PRO A 198 -2.04 -4.99 -4.76
N ASN A 199 -0.71 -5.08 -4.82
CA ASN A 199 0.03 -6.24 -4.34
C ASN A 199 -0.11 -6.44 -2.83
N LEU A 200 -0.48 -5.41 -2.06
CA LEU A 200 -0.77 -5.54 -0.63
C LEU A 200 -2.16 -6.12 -0.35
N ASN A 201 -3.06 -6.13 -1.34
CA ASN A 201 -4.38 -6.70 -1.16
C ASN A 201 -4.26 -8.17 -0.74
N PHE A 202 -5.01 -8.53 0.28
CA PHE A 202 -5.10 -9.88 0.80
C PHE A 202 -6.52 -10.38 0.63
N THR A 203 -6.70 -11.37 -0.23
CA THR A 203 -8.00 -12.02 -0.42
C THR A 203 -8.21 -13.13 0.60
N HIS A 204 -9.41 -13.19 1.14
CA HIS A 204 -9.82 -14.11 2.20
C HIS A 204 -9.57 -15.57 1.81
N ALA A 205 -8.88 -16.29 2.69
CA ALA A 205 -8.85 -17.73 2.69
C ALA A 205 -8.72 -18.21 4.13
N HIS A 206 -9.86 -18.32 4.82
CA HIS A 206 -9.88 -19.09 6.06
C HIS A 206 -9.67 -20.56 5.68
N GLY A 207 -8.42 -21.03 5.76
CA GLY A 207 -8.04 -22.42 5.51
C GLY A 207 -8.32 -23.36 6.70
N ALA A 208 -9.08 -22.89 7.70
CA ALA A 208 -9.43 -23.66 8.89
C ALA A 208 -10.29 -24.88 8.51
N THR A 209 -10.00 -26.00 9.16
CA THR A 209 -10.60 -27.31 8.86
C THR A 209 -11.27 -27.93 10.08
N ALA A 210 -11.11 -27.33 11.26
CA ALA A 210 -11.68 -27.85 12.48
C ALA A 210 -13.22 -27.87 12.44
N VAL A 211 -13.77 -28.99 12.92
CA VAL A 211 -15.21 -29.17 13.09
C VAL A 211 -15.61 -28.59 14.44
N LEU A 212 -16.57 -27.67 14.44
CA LEU A 212 -17.08 -27.06 15.67
C LEU A 212 -17.91 -28.08 16.47
N ASN A 213 -17.73 -28.08 17.79
CA ASN A 213 -18.48 -28.92 18.72
C ASN A 213 -19.29 -28.04 19.68
N PRO A 214 -20.63 -28.17 19.73
CA PRO A 214 -21.48 -27.31 20.56
C PRO A 214 -21.26 -27.47 22.07
N ASN A 215 -20.57 -28.52 22.51
CA ASN A 215 -20.23 -28.73 23.93
C ASN A 215 -18.92 -28.06 24.34
N THR A 216 -18.26 -27.37 23.41
CA THR A 216 -17.01 -26.65 23.66
C THR A 216 -17.30 -25.31 24.32
N HIS A 217 -16.48 -24.91 25.28
CA HIS A 217 -16.63 -23.64 25.99
C HIS A 217 -16.10 -22.45 25.17
N TYR A 218 -16.73 -22.16 24.03
CA TYR A 218 -16.27 -21.09 23.13
C TYR A 218 -16.38 -19.68 23.75
N GLU A 219 -17.26 -19.49 24.73
CA GLU A 219 -17.48 -18.22 25.44
C GLU A 219 -16.18 -17.64 26.04
N GLN A 220 -15.21 -18.50 26.36
CA GLN A 220 -13.95 -18.08 26.95
C GLN A 220 -13.00 -17.35 25.97
N TYR A 221 -13.28 -17.40 24.66
CA TYR A 221 -12.48 -16.80 23.59
C TYR A 221 -13.15 -15.56 22.98
N PHE A 222 -14.16 -14.98 23.63
CA PHE A 222 -14.95 -13.88 23.07
C PHE A 222 -14.09 -12.70 22.60
N GLU A 223 -13.09 -12.29 23.40
CA GLU A 223 -12.12 -11.24 23.05
C GLU A 223 -11.32 -11.58 21.78
N VAL A 224 -11.03 -12.87 21.54
CA VAL A 224 -10.36 -13.33 20.32
C VAL A 224 -11.29 -13.27 19.13
N PHE A 225 -12.59 -13.55 19.32
CA PHE A 225 -13.57 -13.46 18.24
C PHE A 225 -13.72 -12.03 17.72
N ASP A 226 -13.64 -11.03 18.59
CA ASP A 226 -13.62 -9.62 18.18
C ASP A 226 -12.39 -9.30 17.32
N ILE A 227 -11.21 -9.81 17.69
CA ILE A 227 -9.98 -9.63 16.89
C ILE A 227 -10.08 -10.41 15.56
N ILE A 228 -10.68 -11.60 15.55
CA ILE A 228 -10.95 -12.36 14.31
C ILE A 228 -11.92 -11.57 13.42
N ASN A 229 -12.93 -10.91 13.99
CA ASN A 229 -13.82 -10.04 13.23
C ASN A 229 -13.04 -8.88 12.59
N GLU A 230 -12.15 -8.21 13.34
CA GLU A 230 -11.26 -7.19 12.78
C GLU A 230 -10.32 -7.74 11.71
N LEU A 231 -9.78 -8.95 11.90
CA LEU A 231 -8.97 -9.66 10.90
C LEU A 231 -9.78 -9.87 9.61
N ASN A 232 -11.06 -10.22 9.71
CA ASN A 232 -11.95 -10.42 8.55
C ASN A 232 -12.25 -9.11 7.80
N HIS A 233 -12.19 -7.97 8.49
CA HIS A 233 -12.31 -6.64 7.87
C HIS A 233 -11.00 -6.11 7.29
N ALA A 234 -9.85 -6.66 7.66
CA ALA A 234 -8.55 -6.24 7.14
C ALA A 234 -8.34 -6.72 5.69
N THR A 235 -8.30 -5.78 4.75
CA THR A 235 -8.18 -6.03 3.31
C THR A 235 -6.74 -6.01 2.80
N ASP A 236 -5.79 -5.50 3.59
CA ASP A 236 -4.38 -5.43 3.24
C ASP A 236 -3.51 -6.35 4.11
N THR A 237 -2.38 -6.75 3.55
CA THR A 237 -1.45 -7.73 4.15
C THR A 237 -0.84 -7.24 5.47
N ILE A 238 -0.55 -5.94 5.58
CA ILE A 238 0.12 -5.36 6.75
C ILE A 238 -0.84 -5.35 7.94
N THR A 239 -2.01 -4.74 7.77
CA THR A 239 -3.05 -4.68 8.82
C THR A 239 -3.48 -6.08 9.23
N ARG A 240 -3.71 -6.97 8.24
CA ARG A 240 -4.11 -8.35 8.51
C ARG A 240 -3.05 -9.11 9.30
N PHE A 241 -1.76 -8.95 8.97
CA PHE A 241 -0.69 -9.57 9.76
C PHE A 241 -0.70 -9.07 11.21
N LEU A 242 -0.90 -7.78 11.46
CA LEU A 242 -0.98 -7.24 12.82
C LEU A 242 -2.16 -7.79 13.62
N LYS A 243 -3.35 -7.89 13.00
CA LYS A 243 -4.50 -8.52 13.65
C LYS A 243 -4.23 -9.99 13.96
N LEU A 244 -3.58 -10.72 13.06
CA LEU A 244 -3.17 -12.10 13.30
C LEU A 244 -2.14 -12.20 14.44
N TYR A 245 -1.18 -11.28 14.51
CA TYR A 245 -0.23 -11.18 15.61
C TYR A 245 -0.92 -10.92 16.94
N HIS A 246 -1.93 -10.05 17.01
CA HIS A 246 -2.70 -9.82 18.23
C HIS A 246 -3.36 -11.11 18.74
N ILE A 247 -3.87 -11.97 17.84
CA ILE A 247 -4.39 -13.28 18.23
C ILE A 247 -3.27 -14.18 18.79
N ILE A 248 -2.11 -14.21 18.14
CA ILE A 248 -0.94 -14.97 18.62
C ILE A 248 -0.52 -14.50 20.01
N GLU A 249 -0.39 -13.18 20.19
CA GLU A 249 -0.03 -12.54 21.45
C GLU A 249 -1.01 -12.91 22.55
N TYR A 250 -2.32 -12.81 22.27
CA TYR A 250 -3.37 -13.23 23.18
C TYR A 250 -3.21 -14.69 23.60
N LEU A 251 -3.05 -15.62 22.64
CA LEU A 251 -2.91 -17.05 22.94
C LEU A 251 -1.64 -17.34 23.76
N VAL A 252 -0.53 -16.65 23.45
CA VAL A 252 0.74 -16.77 24.16
C VAL A 252 0.59 -16.38 25.63
N TYR A 253 -0.08 -15.27 25.93
CA TYR A 253 -0.32 -14.84 27.32
C TYR A 253 -1.40 -15.67 28.01
N ARG A 254 -2.48 -15.99 27.31
CA ARG A 254 -3.54 -16.86 27.81
C ARG A 254 -3.00 -18.20 28.27
N ARG A 255 -2.07 -18.79 27.53
CA ARG A 255 -1.40 -20.04 27.89
C ARG A 255 -0.67 -19.95 29.25
N GLU A 256 -0.14 -18.79 29.61
CA GLU A 256 0.48 -18.59 30.94
C GLU A 256 -0.58 -18.48 32.04
N LEU A 257 -1.71 -17.81 31.77
CA LEU A 257 -2.83 -17.73 32.70
C LEU A 257 -3.47 -19.10 32.96
N VAL A 258 -3.63 -19.92 31.93
CA VAL A 258 -4.12 -21.31 32.05
C VAL A 258 -3.16 -22.15 32.89
N GLU A 259 -1.84 -21.99 32.74
CA GLU A 259 -0.86 -22.67 33.59
C GLU A 259 -0.98 -22.24 35.07
N ILE A 260 -1.24 -20.96 35.33
CA ILE A 260 -1.45 -20.44 36.68
C ILE A 260 -2.74 -21.01 37.28
N GLU A 261 -3.84 -21.02 36.52
CA GLU A 261 -5.12 -21.59 36.94
C GLU A 261 -4.97 -23.06 37.33
N GLN A 262 -4.34 -23.87 36.48
CA GLN A 262 -4.09 -25.29 36.74
C GLN A 262 -3.26 -25.52 38.00
N LYS A 263 -2.20 -24.73 38.22
CA LYS A 263 -1.36 -24.82 39.43
C LYS A 263 -2.11 -24.38 40.68
N ALA A 264 -2.87 -23.29 40.57
CA ALA A 264 -3.67 -22.74 41.67
C ALA A 264 -4.75 -23.74 42.11
N ARG A 265 -5.41 -24.40 41.17
CA ARG A 265 -6.41 -25.45 41.47
C ARG A 265 -5.80 -26.63 42.22
N ASN A 266 -4.59 -27.06 41.83
CA ASN A 266 -3.95 -28.22 42.45
C ASN A 266 -3.36 -27.90 43.83
N ASN A 267 -2.94 -26.66 44.09
CA ASN A 267 -2.14 -26.31 45.27
C ASN A 267 -2.72 -25.17 46.15
N ARG A 268 -3.87 -24.58 45.79
CA ARG A 268 -4.48 -23.40 46.44
C ARG A 268 -3.51 -22.23 46.65
N THR A 269 -2.63 -21.99 45.67
CA THR A 269 -1.54 -21.01 45.78
C THR A 269 -1.63 -19.87 44.77
N PHE A 270 -2.83 -19.48 44.37
CA PHE A 270 -3.05 -18.48 43.32
C PHE A 270 -2.23 -17.19 43.49
N ILE A 271 -2.29 -16.58 44.68
CA ILE A 271 -1.55 -15.34 44.99
C ILE A 271 -0.04 -15.51 44.77
N ARG A 272 0.52 -16.66 45.17
CA ARG A 272 1.95 -16.96 45.00
C ARG A 272 2.31 -17.15 43.52
N GLU A 273 1.47 -17.84 42.76
CA GLU A 273 1.70 -18.06 41.33
C GLU A 273 1.64 -16.75 40.54
N ILE A 274 0.71 -15.83 40.87
CA ILE A 274 0.64 -14.49 40.25
C ILE A 274 1.84 -13.62 40.60
N HIS A 275 2.32 -13.63 41.85
CA HIS A 275 3.54 -12.90 42.21
C HIS A 275 4.78 -13.43 41.49
N SER A 276 4.88 -14.76 41.31
CA SER A 276 5.94 -15.36 40.49
C SER A 276 5.81 -14.99 39.01
N PHE A 277 4.59 -14.88 38.49
CA PHE A 277 4.32 -14.48 37.11
C PHE A 277 4.75 -13.04 36.83
N THR A 278 4.33 -12.10 37.68
CA THR A 278 4.67 -10.68 37.56
C THR A 278 6.17 -10.42 37.78
N GLY A 279 6.82 -11.19 38.66
CA GLY A 279 8.27 -11.12 38.89
C GLY A 279 9.14 -11.70 37.76
N LYS A 280 8.67 -12.74 37.04
CA LYS A 280 9.39 -13.31 35.88
C LYS A 280 9.23 -12.48 34.61
N GLY A 281 8.05 -11.86 34.42
CA GLY A 281 7.73 -11.02 33.26
C GLY A 281 8.60 -9.77 33.10
N GLN A 282 9.29 -9.32 34.15
CA GLN A 282 10.19 -8.16 34.08
C GLN A 282 11.60 -8.48 33.52
N SER A 283 11.98 -9.76 33.37
CA SER A 283 13.35 -10.16 32.99
C SER A 283 13.48 -10.86 31.64
N ASP A 284 12.41 -11.48 31.13
CA ASP A 284 12.41 -12.17 29.83
C ASP A 284 12.03 -11.20 28.70
N SER A 285 12.82 -11.15 27.64
CA SER A 285 12.44 -10.40 26.43
C SER A 285 11.15 -10.97 25.80
N GLU A 286 10.33 -10.11 25.20
CA GLU A 286 9.09 -10.47 24.47
C GLU A 286 9.28 -11.69 23.54
N LEU A 287 10.38 -11.72 22.79
CA LEU A 287 10.72 -12.82 21.89
C LEU A 287 10.90 -14.17 22.61
N ASN A 288 11.44 -14.17 23.83
CA ASN A 288 11.60 -15.40 24.62
C ASN A 288 10.25 -15.92 25.13
N ILE A 289 9.36 -15.02 25.53
CA ILE A 289 7.98 -15.36 25.93
C ILE A 289 7.24 -15.97 24.75
N LEU A 290 7.34 -15.32 23.58
CA LEU A 290 6.79 -15.84 22.32
C LEU A 290 7.34 -17.24 22.01
N LYS A 291 8.67 -17.42 21.99
CA LYS A 291 9.32 -18.73 21.76
C LYS A 291 8.81 -19.83 22.67
N ARG A 292 8.82 -19.56 23.98
CA ARG A 292 8.46 -20.55 25.01
C ARG A 292 7.01 -20.97 24.90
N ASN A 293 6.09 -20.02 24.79
CA ASN A 293 4.66 -20.30 24.85
C ASN A 293 4.11 -20.74 23.49
N PHE A 294 4.60 -20.18 22.38
CA PHE A 294 4.24 -20.66 21.05
C PHE A 294 4.65 -22.13 20.87
N LYS A 295 5.82 -22.54 21.37
CA LYS A 295 6.21 -23.95 21.41
C LYS A 295 5.13 -24.80 22.07
N LYS A 296 4.73 -24.43 23.29
CA LYS A 296 3.78 -25.24 24.06
C LYS A 296 2.40 -25.33 23.40
N ILE A 297 2.00 -24.33 22.62
CA ILE A 297 0.73 -24.32 21.91
C ILE A 297 0.81 -25.16 20.62
N PHE A 298 1.92 -25.08 19.88
CA PHE A 298 2.05 -25.58 18.50
C PHE A 298 3.13 -26.66 18.28
N ASP A 299 3.69 -27.27 19.33
CA ASP A 299 4.79 -28.26 19.20
C ASP A 299 4.40 -29.42 18.28
N ALA A 300 3.19 -29.93 18.43
CA ALA A 300 2.67 -31.03 17.61
C ALA A 300 2.57 -30.64 16.13
N GLU A 301 2.05 -29.45 15.84
CA GLU A 301 1.91 -28.93 14.47
C GLU A 301 3.28 -28.67 13.82
N ILE A 302 4.25 -28.16 14.59
CA ILE A 302 5.61 -27.93 14.10
C ILE A 302 6.29 -29.27 13.77
N LEU A 303 6.17 -30.26 14.66
CA LEU A 303 6.71 -31.61 14.44
C LEU A 303 6.04 -32.33 13.27
N ALA A 304 4.77 -32.02 13.00
CA ALA A 304 3.99 -32.57 11.89
C ALA A 304 4.18 -31.81 10.57
N ASP A 305 5.13 -30.88 10.48
CA ASP A 305 5.34 -30.01 9.29
C ASP A 305 4.06 -29.25 8.88
N ALA A 306 3.29 -28.72 9.83
CA ALA A 306 2.11 -27.93 9.49
C ALA A 306 2.47 -26.53 8.94
N PHE A 307 3.71 -26.06 9.17
CA PHE A 307 4.20 -24.74 8.77
C PHE A 307 4.99 -24.75 7.44
N GLN A 308 4.40 -25.33 6.39
CA GLN A 308 5.11 -25.60 5.12
C GLN A 308 5.37 -24.34 4.28
N LEU A 309 6.49 -23.67 4.55
CA LEU A 309 6.93 -22.51 3.77
C LEU A 309 7.74 -22.88 2.53
N ASN A 310 8.38 -24.04 2.53
CA ASN A 310 9.28 -24.46 1.45
C ASN A 310 8.56 -24.87 0.16
N PRO A 311 9.28 -24.88 -0.99
CA PRO A 311 10.59 -24.23 -1.17
C PRO A 311 10.47 -22.69 -1.16
N LEU A 312 11.52 -21.99 -0.72
CA LEU A 312 11.61 -20.53 -0.91
C LEU A 312 12.20 -20.22 -2.29
N THR A 313 11.80 -19.09 -2.85
CA THR A 313 12.52 -18.52 -4.01
C THR A 313 13.91 -18.04 -3.58
N PRO A 314 14.88 -17.92 -4.52
CA PRO A 314 16.18 -17.34 -4.22
C PRO A 314 16.10 -15.93 -3.63
N GLN A 315 15.15 -15.12 -4.10
CA GLN A 315 14.90 -13.75 -3.65
C GLN A 315 14.36 -13.73 -2.22
N GLU A 316 13.36 -14.56 -1.90
CA GLU A 316 12.86 -14.72 -0.54
C GLU A 316 13.99 -15.15 0.41
N GLY A 317 14.76 -16.18 0.04
CA GLY A 317 15.89 -16.65 0.85
C GLY A 317 16.95 -15.58 1.08
N LEU A 318 17.27 -14.78 0.06
CA LEU A 318 18.20 -13.65 0.18
C LEU A 318 17.64 -12.55 1.08
N PHE A 319 16.36 -12.22 0.95
CA PHE A 319 15.70 -11.22 1.75
C PHE A 319 15.73 -11.59 3.24
N LEU A 320 15.33 -12.82 3.57
CA LEU A 320 15.30 -13.33 4.95
C LEU A 320 16.69 -13.24 5.62
N ARG A 321 17.77 -13.55 4.88
CA ARG A 321 19.14 -13.43 5.38
C ARG A 321 19.56 -11.97 5.57
N THR A 322 19.31 -11.14 4.58
CA THR A 322 19.86 -9.78 4.50
C THR A 322 19.17 -8.82 5.47
N TYR A 323 17.83 -8.84 5.48
CA TYR A 323 17.05 -7.87 6.23
C TYR A 323 16.57 -8.38 7.58
N TRP A 324 16.33 -9.69 7.72
CA TRP A 324 15.82 -10.28 8.96
C TRP A 324 16.84 -11.13 9.73
N GLY A 325 18.02 -11.37 9.15
CA GLY A 325 19.07 -12.16 9.78
C GLY A 325 18.66 -13.60 10.08
N ILE A 326 17.73 -14.17 9.30
CA ILE A 326 17.28 -15.55 9.43
C ILE A 326 18.22 -16.45 8.63
N ASP A 327 18.75 -17.49 9.27
CA ASP A 327 19.67 -18.43 8.65
C ASP A 327 18.95 -19.31 7.61
N ILE A 328 19.23 -19.04 6.33
CA ILE A 328 18.70 -19.78 5.19
C ILE A 328 19.88 -20.27 4.35
N PRO A 329 20.14 -21.59 4.27
CA PRO A 329 21.27 -22.12 3.51
C PRO A 329 21.19 -21.70 2.03
N PRO A 330 22.20 -20.97 1.49
CA PRO A 330 22.12 -20.43 0.11
C PRO A 330 21.98 -21.51 -0.97
N ALA A 331 22.52 -22.71 -0.71
CA ALA A 331 22.49 -23.83 -1.65
C ALA A 331 21.09 -24.44 -1.82
N THR A 332 20.22 -24.33 -0.81
CA THR A 332 18.91 -24.99 -0.82
C THR A 332 17.74 -24.01 -0.72
N ASN A 333 17.97 -22.79 -0.23
CA ASN A 333 16.95 -21.81 0.11
C ASN A 333 15.78 -22.44 0.90
N ARG A 334 16.13 -23.26 1.91
CA ARG A 334 15.14 -23.93 2.75
C ARG A 334 15.02 -23.27 4.11
N PHE A 335 13.80 -22.89 4.46
CA PHE A 335 13.43 -22.48 5.81
C PHE A 335 13.31 -23.68 6.74
N ASN A 336 13.82 -23.57 7.97
CA ASN A 336 13.68 -24.63 8.97
C ASN A 336 12.29 -24.62 9.61
N GLN A 337 11.31 -25.16 8.90
CA GLN A 337 9.90 -25.22 9.31
C GLN A 337 9.59 -26.19 10.47
N ARG A 338 10.58 -26.97 10.93
CA ARG A 338 10.46 -27.86 12.11
C ARG A 338 11.13 -27.28 13.35
N ASP A 339 11.69 -26.09 13.25
CA ASP A 339 12.33 -25.40 14.36
C ASP A 339 11.45 -24.24 14.85
N ILE A 340 11.08 -24.32 16.11
CA ILE A 340 10.31 -23.29 16.81
C ILE A 340 11.02 -21.93 16.78
N VAL A 341 12.34 -21.91 16.93
CA VAL A 341 13.10 -20.66 16.97
C VAL A 341 13.02 -19.96 15.61
N SER A 342 13.13 -20.70 14.52
CA SER A 342 12.98 -20.18 13.16
C SER A 342 11.59 -19.59 12.92
N ILE A 343 10.51 -20.31 13.25
CA ILE A 343 9.12 -19.85 13.05
C ILE A 343 8.83 -18.59 13.88
N THR A 344 9.18 -18.59 15.16
CA THR A 344 8.91 -17.45 16.05
C THR A 344 9.77 -16.24 15.74
N ASN A 345 11.01 -16.44 15.29
CA ASN A 345 11.83 -15.35 14.75
C ASN A 345 11.18 -14.74 13.50
N LEU A 346 10.62 -15.54 12.59
CA LEU A 346 9.92 -15.03 11.41
C LEU A 346 8.71 -14.17 11.79
N ILE A 347 7.85 -14.66 12.70
CA ILE A 347 6.69 -13.91 13.22
C ILE A 347 7.16 -12.57 13.80
N TYR A 348 8.17 -12.62 14.67
CA TYR A 348 8.68 -11.45 15.38
C TYR A 348 9.34 -10.44 14.45
N ARG A 349 10.10 -10.89 13.45
CA ARG A 349 10.76 -10.03 12.46
C ARG A 349 9.76 -9.33 11.55
N ILE A 350 8.71 -10.02 11.08
CA ILE A 350 7.64 -9.39 10.31
C ILE A 350 6.94 -8.33 11.16
N ARG A 351 6.54 -8.68 12.40
CA ARG A 351 5.87 -7.74 13.33
C ARG A 351 6.73 -6.49 13.55
N ASN A 352 8.00 -6.66 13.92
CA ASN A 352 8.88 -5.54 14.19
C ASN A 352 9.14 -4.67 12.97
N SER A 353 9.26 -5.28 11.79
CA SER A 353 9.41 -4.50 10.55
C SER A 353 8.19 -3.62 10.29
N ILE A 354 6.99 -4.05 10.69
CA ILE A 354 5.76 -3.26 10.52
C ILE A 354 5.60 -2.18 11.60
N VAL A 355 5.83 -2.49 12.89
CA VAL A 355 5.48 -1.57 14.00
C VAL A 355 6.63 -0.73 14.53
N HIS A 356 7.88 -1.12 14.29
CA HIS A 356 9.04 -0.39 14.80
C HIS A 356 9.77 0.34 13.66
N ASN A 357 9.89 1.65 13.84
CA ASN A 357 10.79 2.50 13.09
C ASN A 357 11.89 2.95 14.06
N LYS A 358 12.89 2.10 14.27
CA LYS A 358 14.18 2.59 14.76
C LYS A 358 14.96 2.91 13.50
N GLU A 359 15.50 4.11 13.38
CA GLU A 359 16.19 4.70 12.20
C GLU A 359 17.35 3.86 11.61
N SER A 360 17.56 2.63 12.07
CA SER A 360 18.57 1.66 11.66
C SER A 360 18.02 0.28 11.21
N GLU A 361 16.71 0.02 11.26
CA GLU A 361 16.11 -1.28 10.91
C GLU A 361 15.22 -1.23 9.65
N PHE A 362 15.06 -2.37 8.98
CA PHE A 362 14.18 -2.50 7.82
C PHE A 362 12.71 -2.30 8.22
N HIS A 363 12.03 -1.33 7.61
CA HIS A 363 10.66 -0.96 7.95
C HIS A 363 9.69 -1.23 6.79
N ILE A 364 8.52 -1.79 7.10
CA ILE A 364 7.45 -2.14 6.17
C ILE A 364 6.30 -1.16 6.39
N THR A 365 5.96 -0.43 5.34
CA THR A 365 4.80 0.47 5.30
C THR A 365 4.03 0.27 4.00
N THR A 366 2.83 0.82 3.94
CA THR A 366 2.03 0.87 2.70
C THR A 366 2.70 1.68 1.59
N SER A 367 3.68 2.53 1.95
CA SER A 367 4.33 3.50 1.08
C SER A 367 5.65 3.02 0.47
N ASN A 368 6.18 1.86 0.88
CA ASN A 368 7.45 1.34 0.40
C ASN A 368 7.38 -0.14 -0.02
N THR A 369 6.27 -0.54 -0.65
CA THR A 369 6.03 -1.92 -1.11
C THR A 369 7.17 -2.50 -1.94
N ASP A 370 7.85 -1.66 -2.74
CA ASP A 370 8.99 -2.09 -3.55
C ASP A 370 10.19 -2.57 -2.72
N ASP A 371 10.35 -2.06 -1.49
CA ASP A 371 11.44 -2.46 -0.59
C ASP A 371 11.29 -3.89 -0.08
N TYR A 372 10.07 -4.45 -0.05
CA TYR A 372 9.77 -5.82 0.43
C TYR A 372 8.97 -6.67 -0.57
N ALA A 373 8.90 -6.25 -1.83
CA ALA A 373 8.17 -6.98 -2.88
C ALA A 373 8.63 -8.44 -2.97
N ASP A 374 9.93 -8.69 -2.81
CA ASP A 374 10.56 -10.01 -2.86
C ASP A 374 10.08 -11.00 -1.77
N VAL A 375 9.57 -10.50 -0.63
CA VAL A 375 9.12 -11.35 0.48
C VAL A 375 7.60 -11.31 0.68
N LEU A 376 6.89 -10.45 -0.07
CA LEU A 376 5.47 -10.22 0.13
C LEU A 376 4.62 -11.49 -0.04
N ASN A 377 4.92 -12.29 -1.07
CA ASN A 377 4.23 -13.56 -1.29
C ASN A 377 4.49 -14.58 -0.18
N LEU A 378 5.72 -14.62 0.35
CA LEU A 378 6.06 -15.45 1.50
C LEU A 378 5.28 -15.03 2.74
N ILE A 379 5.19 -13.73 3.03
CA ILE A 379 4.39 -13.21 4.16
C ILE A 379 2.93 -13.66 4.01
N LYS A 380 2.33 -13.48 2.82
CA LYS A 380 0.95 -13.89 2.58
C LYS A 380 0.74 -15.40 2.79
N LYS A 381 1.63 -16.23 2.22
CA LYS A 381 1.62 -17.69 2.40
C LYS A 381 1.72 -18.07 3.88
N PHE A 382 2.63 -17.42 4.61
CA PHE A 382 2.83 -17.69 6.03
C PHE A 382 1.61 -17.28 6.86
N MET A 383 0.97 -16.16 6.54
CA MET A 383 -0.26 -15.73 7.19
C MET A 383 -1.38 -16.75 7.01
N THR A 384 -1.62 -17.25 5.80
CA THR A 384 -2.64 -18.28 5.56
C THR A 384 -2.40 -19.54 6.40
N ILE A 385 -1.13 -19.95 6.52
CA ILE A 385 -0.73 -21.08 7.35
C ILE A 385 -0.99 -20.80 8.83
N LEU A 386 -0.51 -19.66 9.34
CA LEU A 386 -0.67 -19.26 10.74
C LEU A 386 -2.15 -19.18 11.11
N GLU A 387 -2.94 -18.50 10.29
CA GLU A 387 -4.38 -18.33 10.47
C GLU A 387 -5.09 -19.68 10.56
N LYS A 388 -4.79 -20.62 9.65
CA LYS A 388 -5.30 -21.99 9.74
C LYS A 388 -4.95 -22.65 11.08
N GLN A 389 -3.66 -22.65 11.46
CA GLN A 389 -3.24 -23.34 12.69
C GLN A 389 -3.87 -22.75 13.95
N ILE A 390 -4.00 -21.42 14.00
CA ILE A 390 -4.59 -20.69 15.13
C ILE A 390 -6.08 -21.00 15.25
N LEU A 391 -6.83 -20.89 14.14
CA LEU A 391 -8.27 -21.13 14.14
C LEU A 391 -8.58 -22.60 14.45
N ASP A 392 -7.80 -23.55 13.91
CA ASP A 392 -7.93 -24.97 14.23
C ASP A 392 -7.66 -25.22 15.73
N LYS A 393 -6.67 -24.53 16.31
CA LYS A 393 -6.32 -24.64 17.74
C LYS A 393 -7.41 -24.12 18.67
N ILE A 394 -8.02 -22.97 18.35
CA ILE A 394 -9.14 -22.39 19.10
C ILE A 394 -10.37 -23.30 18.99
N SER A 395 -10.66 -23.78 17.78
CA SER A 395 -11.83 -24.63 17.51
C SER A 395 -11.79 -25.97 18.26
N ALA A 396 -10.58 -26.51 18.45
CA ALA A 396 -10.34 -27.76 19.19
C ALA A 396 -10.34 -27.60 20.72
N ASP A 397 -10.34 -26.36 21.23
CA ASP A 397 -10.38 -26.03 22.67
C ASP A 397 -9.38 -26.80 23.52
N VAL A 398 -8.13 -26.83 23.06
CA VAL A 398 -7.13 -27.68 23.68
C VAL A 398 -6.79 -27.19 25.11
N PRO A 399 -6.52 -28.10 26.07
CA PRO A 399 -6.28 -27.74 27.48
C PRO A 399 -5.10 -26.80 27.74
N VAL A 400 -4.20 -26.61 26.76
CA VAL A 400 -3.06 -25.70 26.89
C VAL A 400 -3.44 -24.23 26.74
N ILE A 401 -4.59 -23.92 26.13
CA ILE A 401 -5.11 -22.56 25.99
C ILE A 401 -6.53 -22.39 26.55
N SER A 402 -7.13 -23.48 27.06
CA SER A 402 -8.49 -23.50 27.59
C SER A 402 -8.49 -23.53 29.12
N TYR A 403 -9.25 -22.63 29.76
CA TYR A 403 -9.47 -22.67 31.20
C TYR A 403 -10.30 -23.90 31.55
N GLN A 404 -9.84 -24.68 32.53
CA GLN A 404 -10.49 -25.95 32.90
C GLN A 404 -11.51 -25.78 34.04
N SER A 405 -11.75 -24.55 34.49
CA SER A 405 -12.63 -24.25 35.61
C SER A 405 -13.26 -22.87 35.42
N GLN A 406 -14.55 -22.76 35.76
CA GLN A 406 -15.30 -21.49 35.67
C GLN A 406 -14.88 -20.48 36.74
N HIS A 407 -14.28 -20.97 37.84
CA HIS A 407 -13.87 -20.17 38.99
C HIS A 407 -12.50 -20.65 39.48
N ILE A 408 -11.71 -19.72 40.00
CA ILE A 408 -10.46 -20.02 40.70
C ILE A 408 -10.70 -19.82 42.19
N GLU A 409 -10.54 -20.87 42.98
CA GLU A 409 -10.54 -20.76 44.45
C GLU A 409 -9.28 -20.01 44.89
N LEU A 410 -9.48 -18.82 45.48
CA LEU A 410 -8.40 -17.97 45.96
C LEU A 410 -7.90 -18.37 47.36
N TYR A 411 -8.65 -19.23 48.06
CA TYR A 411 -8.41 -19.69 49.44
C TYR A 411 -8.91 -21.11 49.69
#